data_AF-A0A9D9L493-F1
#
_entry.id   AF-A0A9D9L493-F1
#
_cell.length_a   1.000
_cell.length_b   1.000
_cell.length_c   1.000
_cell.angle_alpha   90.00
_cell.angle_beta   90.00
_cell.angle_gamma   90.00
#
_symmetry.space_group_name_H-M   'P 1'
#
loop_
_entity.id
_entity.type
_entity.pdbx_description
1 polymer ?
#
loop_
_entity_poly.entity_id
_entity_poly.type
_entity_poly.pdbx_seq_one_letter_code
_entity_poly.pdbx_strand_id
1 'polypeptide(L)'
;MKKSVILIAALTAIFAMTGCGAIDENTNIPQTNTSVAETTAAVTTAAAEEKAAETTEPEKKAEEKTDDKTAEKESEAKKVDDKKTEKADDNKSAKTESGNSASAKADSGSDNKPAENKTNDNTKNENNSSNNEDSMSDARQEQRCDIMVFAPTPKECKVIVDNLQMLDYLMCMSPAVVTYDENEAFCPDEYTTYYKVTDGEFSSIDEIRSFLQRAATSDFIADNYNGIIDGENTNFIEIDGDLYVLYRPIGGRYSFVTDDMQVAEKTAHGYLVTVTDTSYGGNQLIGIEVIYDDDYATWLISSVREME
;
A
#
# COMPACT_ATOMS: atom_id res chain seq x y z
N MET A 1 -46.85 -24.91 -8.18
CA MET A 1 -45.86 -25.66 -7.38
C MET A 1 -45.14 -26.64 -8.30
N LYS A 2 -44.00 -26.23 -8.86
CA LYS A 2 -43.16 -27.08 -9.72
C LYS A 2 -41.89 -27.38 -8.93
N LYS A 3 -41.58 -28.66 -8.75
CA LYS A 3 -40.55 -29.17 -7.86
C LYS A 3 -39.16 -29.02 -8.50
N SER A 4 -38.25 -28.42 -7.75
CA SER A 4 -36.81 -28.35 -8.01
C SER A 4 -36.19 -29.73 -7.92
N VAL A 5 -35.30 -30.05 -8.85
CA VAL A 5 -34.36 -31.18 -8.77
C VAL A 5 -32.96 -30.57 -8.86
N ILE A 6 -32.28 -30.52 -7.73
CA ILE A 6 -30.88 -30.11 -7.59
C ILE A 6 -30.06 -31.40 -7.64
N LEU A 7 -29.09 -31.46 -8.55
CA LEU A 7 -28.19 -32.60 -8.74
C LEU A 7 -26.79 -32.17 -8.26
N ILE A 8 -26.42 -32.60 -7.06
CA ILE A 8 -25.10 -32.39 -6.46
C ILE A 8 -24.19 -33.50 -6.98
N ALA A 9 -23.22 -33.15 -7.81
CA ALA A 9 -22.14 -34.04 -8.20
C ALA A 9 -20.92 -33.74 -7.31
N ALA A 10 -20.65 -34.66 -6.37
CA ALA A 10 -19.44 -34.68 -5.57
C ALA A 10 -18.26 -35.16 -6.43
N LEU A 11 -17.25 -34.32 -6.61
CA LEU A 11 -15.99 -34.67 -7.28
C LEU A 11 -14.91 -34.84 -6.21
N THR A 12 -14.73 -36.08 -5.75
CA THR A 12 -13.65 -36.47 -4.84
C THR A 12 -12.46 -36.96 -5.67
N ALA A 13 -11.44 -36.13 -5.85
CA ALA A 13 -10.17 -36.54 -6.43
C ALA A 13 -9.12 -36.71 -5.32
N ILE A 14 -8.83 -37.97 -4.98
CA ILE A 14 -7.73 -38.37 -4.12
C ILE A 14 -6.48 -38.46 -5.01
N PHE A 15 -5.56 -37.49 -4.89
CA PHE A 15 -4.21 -37.63 -5.41
C PHE A 15 -3.32 -38.27 -4.34
N ALA A 16 -3.01 -39.55 -4.52
CA ALA A 16 -1.92 -40.20 -3.80
C ALA A 16 -0.70 -40.23 -4.73
N MET A 17 0.35 -39.48 -4.38
CA MET A 17 1.70 -39.69 -4.90
C MET A 17 2.62 -40.04 -3.73
N THR A 18 2.82 -41.34 -3.53
CA THR A 18 3.96 -41.89 -2.80
C THR A 18 5.13 -42.02 -3.76
N GLY A 19 6.08 -41.09 -3.68
CA GLY A 19 7.40 -41.21 -4.29
C GLY A 19 8.45 -41.42 -3.21
N CYS A 20 8.78 -42.69 -2.92
CA CYS A 20 9.99 -43.05 -2.17
C CYS A 20 11.19 -42.95 -3.12
N GLY A 21 11.99 -41.89 -2.97
CA GLY A 21 13.36 -41.85 -3.48
C GLY A 21 14.31 -42.35 -2.38
N ALA A 22 14.94 -43.50 -2.62
CA ALA A 22 16.03 -44.01 -1.79
C ALA A 22 17.24 -43.08 -1.89
N ILE A 23 17.82 -42.74 -0.75
CA ILE A 23 19.13 -42.09 -0.67
C ILE A 23 20.16 -43.21 -0.65
N ASP A 24 20.89 -43.36 -1.76
CA ASP A 24 22.09 -44.18 -1.81
C ASP A 24 23.16 -43.51 -0.95
N GLU A 25 23.61 -44.22 0.08
CA GLU A 25 24.87 -43.95 0.75
C GLU A 25 26.02 -44.10 -0.27
N ASN A 26 27.03 -43.25 -0.10
CA ASN A 26 28.36 -43.31 -0.71
C ASN A 26 28.59 -42.35 -1.90
N THR A 27 28.91 -41.10 -1.57
CA THR A 27 29.88 -40.33 -2.38
C THR A 27 30.73 -39.45 -1.48
N ASN A 28 32.02 -39.79 -1.44
CA ASN A 28 33.13 -39.01 -0.91
C ASN A 28 33.15 -37.60 -1.52
N ILE A 29 33.12 -36.56 -0.68
CA ILE A 29 33.52 -35.18 -1.05
C ILE A 29 34.44 -34.65 0.08
N PRO A 30 35.59 -34.03 -0.26
CA PRO A 30 36.72 -33.81 0.64
C PRO A 30 36.47 -32.76 1.74
N GLN A 31 36.97 -33.06 2.93
CA GLN A 31 37.14 -32.11 4.03
C GLN A 31 38.13 -31.01 3.65
N THR A 32 37.64 -29.79 3.45
CA THR A 32 38.44 -28.57 3.57
C THR A 32 38.37 -28.08 5.01
N ASN A 33 39.44 -28.34 5.76
CA ASN A 33 39.71 -27.69 7.04
C ASN A 33 39.91 -26.20 6.80
N THR A 34 39.05 -25.36 7.36
CA THR A 34 39.39 -23.94 7.60
C THR A 34 39.33 -23.69 9.09
N SER A 35 40.55 -23.48 9.61
CA SER A 35 40.90 -23.14 10.98
C SER A 35 40.26 -21.80 11.37
N VAL A 36 39.54 -21.83 12.48
CA VAL A 36 39.19 -20.63 13.25
C VAL A 36 40.45 -20.21 14.01
N ALA A 37 41.01 -19.06 13.65
CA ALA A 37 42.04 -18.41 14.43
C ALA A 37 41.38 -17.61 15.55
N GLU A 38 41.38 -18.18 16.75
CA GLU A 38 41.15 -17.46 18.00
C GLU A 38 42.24 -16.39 18.15
N THR A 39 41.84 -15.11 18.20
CA THR A 39 42.75 -14.04 18.64
C THR A 39 42.49 -13.78 20.12
N THR A 40 43.41 -14.31 20.93
CA THR A 40 43.55 -14.08 22.36
C THR A 40 44.04 -12.66 22.59
N ALA A 41 43.24 -11.80 23.23
CA ALA A 41 43.72 -10.55 23.82
C ALA A 41 43.93 -10.77 25.32
N ALA A 42 45.20 -10.73 25.72
CA ALA A 42 45.64 -10.82 27.10
C ALA A 42 45.26 -9.54 27.87
N VAL A 43 44.63 -9.69 29.04
CA VAL A 43 44.52 -8.66 30.06
C VAL A 43 45.00 -9.24 31.39
N THR A 44 46.12 -8.72 31.87
CA THR A 44 46.77 -8.95 33.17
C THR A 44 47.61 -7.69 33.40
N THR A 45 47.69 -6.98 34.54
CA THR A 45 47.14 -7.13 35.89
C THR A 45 47.41 -5.82 36.65
N ALA A 46 46.55 -5.50 37.62
CA ALA A 46 46.82 -4.92 38.95
C ALA A 46 47.64 -3.63 39.12
N ALA A 47 47.06 -2.64 39.81
CA ALA A 47 47.38 -2.37 41.22
C ALA A 47 46.41 -1.34 41.82
N ALA A 48 46.04 -1.59 43.07
CA ALA A 48 45.14 -0.81 43.90
C ALA A 48 45.79 0.46 44.45
N GLU A 49 44.98 1.49 44.70
CA GLU A 49 45.22 2.35 45.86
C GLU A 49 43.89 2.74 46.52
N GLU A 50 43.91 2.57 47.82
CA GLU A 50 42.84 2.62 48.80
C GLU A 50 42.71 4.06 49.33
N LYS A 51 41.47 4.56 49.49
CA LYS A 51 41.18 5.50 50.57
C LYS A 51 39.70 5.54 50.95
N ALA A 52 39.46 5.10 52.18
CA ALA A 52 38.32 5.41 53.04
C ALA A 52 38.23 6.93 53.29
N ALA A 53 37.18 7.55 53.83
CA ALA A 53 35.94 7.15 54.48
C ALA A 53 34.99 8.36 54.36
N GLU A 54 33.69 8.20 54.62
CA GLU A 54 33.04 8.75 55.81
C GLU A 54 31.52 8.89 55.63
N THR A 55 30.84 8.32 56.61
CA THR A 55 29.42 8.09 56.81
C THR A 55 28.70 9.38 57.22
N THR A 56 27.46 9.60 56.77
CA THR A 56 26.42 10.18 57.65
C THR A 56 25.01 9.89 57.12
N GLU A 57 24.28 9.06 57.85
CA GLU A 57 22.82 9.03 58.03
C GLU A 57 22.59 9.27 59.55
N PRO A 58 21.38 9.42 60.11
CA PRO A 58 20.07 9.74 59.53
C PRO A 58 19.33 10.88 60.31
N GLU A 59 18.21 11.38 59.80
CA GLU A 59 17.14 11.86 60.68
C GLU A 59 15.73 11.59 60.14
N LYS A 60 14.80 11.51 61.09
CA LYS A 60 13.62 10.66 61.17
C LYS A 60 12.39 11.53 61.50
N LYS A 61 11.18 10.97 61.30
CA LYS A 61 9.82 11.38 61.78
C LYS A 61 9.10 12.47 60.98
N ALA A 62 7.78 12.48 60.82
CA ALA A 62 6.63 11.76 61.41
C ALA A 62 5.50 11.70 60.34
N GLU A 63 4.75 10.59 60.16
CA GLU A 63 3.48 10.26 60.83
C GLU A 63 2.38 11.35 60.73
N GLU A 64 1.35 11.12 59.90
CA GLU A 64 -0.05 11.37 60.28
C GLU A 64 -1.02 10.53 59.42
N LYS A 65 -1.94 9.84 60.12
CA LYS A 65 -3.09 9.09 59.61
C LYS A 65 -4.34 9.97 59.68
N THR A 66 -5.31 9.72 58.81
CA THR A 66 -6.78 9.73 59.08
C THR A 66 -7.48 9.31 57.79
N ASP A 67 -8.08 8.12 57.71
CA ASP A 67 -9.43 7.72 58.17
C ASP A 67 -10.61 8.28 57.35
N ASP A 68 -11.29 7.34 56.70
CA ASP A 68 -12.73 7.08 56.81
C ASP A 68 -13.72 7.53 55.71
N LYS A 69 -14.68 6.62 55.49
CA LYS A 69 -16.00 6.66 54.83
C LYS A 69 -16.11 6.56 53.30
N THR A 70 -16.64 5.44 52.76
CA THR A 70 -18.04 4.93 52.80
C THR A 70 -18.98 5.72 51.89
N ALA A 71 -19.49 5.08 50.83
CA ALA A 71 -20.92 4.86 50.62
C ALA A 71 -21.18 4.01 49.37
N GLU A 72 -21.89 2.91 49.58
CA GLU A 72 -22.73 2.22 48.60
C GLU A 72 -23.72 3.20 47.95
N LYS A 73 -24.09 2.92 46.70
CA LYS A 73 -25.52 2.83 46.38
C LYS A 73 -25.79 2.02 45.11
N GLU A 74 -26.55 0.94 45.33
CA GLU A 74 -27.43 0.28 44.37
C GLU A 74 -28.36 1.27 43.64
N SER A 75 -28.78 0.87 42.43
CA SER A 75 -30.15 0.85 41.91
C SER A 75 -30.12 1.10 40.40
N GLU A 76 -30.99 0.59 39.55
CA GLU A 76 -32.02 -0.43 39.58
C GLU A 76 -32.31 -0.68 38.10
N ALA A 77 -32.68 -1.91 37.76
CA ALA A 77 -33.22 -2.24 36.47
C ALA A 77 -34.49 -1.42 36.19
N LYS A 78 -34.63 -0.91 34.96
CA LYS A 78 -35.95 -0.60 34.41
C LYS A 78 -36.08 -1.20 33.01
N LYS A 79 -36.70 -2.38 32.98
CA LYS A 79 -37.43 -2.89 31.82
C LYS A 79 -38.56 -1.91 31.49
N VAL A 80 -38.70 -1.56 30.22
CA VAL A 80 -39.96 -1.08 29.66
C VAL A 80 -40.22 -1.92 28.42
N ASP A 81 -41.24 -2.76 28.56
CA ASP A 81 -41.94 -3.47 27.49
C ASP A 81 -42.73 -2.51 26.58
N ASP A 82 -43.05 -3.05 25.41
CA ASP A 82 -44.21 -2.72 24.57
C ASP A 82 -44.25 -1.37 23.84
N LYS A 83 -44.06 -1.42 22.51
CA LYS A 83 -45.21 -1.24 21.61
C LYS A 83 -44.96 -1.62 20.15
N LYS A 84 -45.60 -2.73 19.78
CA LYS A 84 -46.26 -2.97 18.50
C LYS A 84 -46.80 -1.69 17.86
N THR A 85 -46.39 -1.43 16.61
CA THR A 85 -47.18 -0.62 15.67
C THR A 85 -47.23 -1.32 14.32
N GLU A 86 -48.47 -1.60 13.91
CA GLU A 86 -48.91 -2.13 12.63
C GLU A 86 -48.74 -1.11 11.50
N LYS A 87 -48.56 -1.65 10.29
CA LYS A 87 -49.06 -1.19 8.97
C LYS A 87 -48.47 0.07 8.35
N ALA A 88 -47.89 -0.15 7.17
CA ALA A 88 -48.11 0.72 6.02
C ALA A 88 -48.30 -0.14 4.77
N ASP A 89 -49.32 0.24 4.00
CA ASP A 89 -49.80 -0.35 2.77
C ASP A 89 -48.89 -0.05 1.57
N ASP A 90 -49.21 -0.73 0.47
CA ASP A 90 -49.03 -0.32 -0.93
C ASP A 90 -47.59 -0.09 -1.45
N ASN A 91 -47.18 -0.88 -2.45
CA ASN A 91 -47.33 -0.37 -3.81
C ASN A 91 -47.16 -1.44 -4.89
N LYS A 92 -48.13 -1.43 -5.78
CA LYS A 92 -48.28 -2.19 -7.02
C LYS A 92 -47.48 -1.47 -8.10
N SER A 93 -46.30 -1.97 -8.47
CA SER A 93 -45.59 -1.44 -9.65
C SER A 93 -45.77 -2.34 -10.87
N ALA A 94 -45.97 -1.65 -11.98
CA ALA A 94 -46.47 -2.16 -13.23
C ALA A 94 -45.41 -2.95 -14.01
N LYS A 95 -45.91 -4.00 -14.66
CA LYS A 95 -45.28 -4.75 -15.73
C LYS A 95 -45.21 -3.86 -16.97
N THR A 96 -44.00 -3.45 -17.35
CA THR A 96 -43.75 -2.84 -18.67
C THR A 96 -43.23 -3.91 -19.62
N GLU A 97 -44.03 -4.19 -20.64
CA GLU A 97 -43.63 -4.94 -21.82
C GLU A 97 -42.61 -4.10 -22.62
N SER A 98 -41.46 -4.69 -22.96
CA SER A 98 -40.64 -4.20 -24.06
C SER A 98 -40.34 -5.37 -24.97
N GLY A 99 -40.87 -5.27 -26.18
CA GLY A 99 -40.72 -6.26 -27.22
C GLY A 99 -39.39 -6.11 -27.97
N ASN A 100 -38.94 -7.27 -28.44
CA ASN A 100 -38.54 -7.51 -29.83
C ASN A 100 -37.36 -6.69 -30.39
N SER A 101 -36.21 -7.35 -30.56
CA SER A 101 -35.42 -7.20 -31.79
C SER A 101 -34.66 -8.48 -32.07
N ALA A 102 -35.07 -9.15 -33.14
CA ALA A 102 -34.30 -10.18 -33.82
C ALA A 102 -33.34 -9.51 -34.81
N SER A 103 -32.09 -9.96 -34.86
CA SER A 103 -31.22 -9.71 -36.01
C SER A 103 -30.25 -10.87 -36.25
N ALA A 104 -30.60 -11.63 -37.28
CA ALA A 104 -29.80 -12.35 -38.28
C ALA A 104 -28.34 -12.74 -38.02
N LYS A 105 -28.12 -14.04 -38.26
CA LYS A 105 -26.90 -14.71 -38.78
C LYS A 105 -26.51 -14.22 -40.19
N ALA A 106 -25.22 -14.06 -40.42
CA ALA A 106 -24.45 -14.38 -41.66
C ALA A 106 -22.96 -14.27 -41.25
N ASP A 107 -22.12 -15.31 -41.21
CA ASP A 107 -21.59 -16.17 -42.29
C ASP A 107 -21.08 -15.41 -43.52
N SER A 108 -19.77 -15.21 -43.60
CA SER A 108 -18.92 -15.64 -44.72
C SER A 108 -17.49 -15.11 -44.54
N GLY A 109 -16.52 -16.01 -44.62
CA GLY A 109 -15.12 -15.66 -44.75
C GLY A 109 -14.77 -15.20 -46.17
N SER A 110 -13.65 -14.49 -46.29
CA SER A 110 -12.80 -14.53 -47.49
C SER A 110 -11.43 -13.96 -47.17
N ASP A 111 -10.43 -14.78 -47.47
CA ASP A 111 -9.03 -14.39 -47.64
C ASP A 111 -8.88 -13.18 -48.59
N ASN A 112 -7.96 -12.27 -48.28
CA ASN A 112 -7.06 -11.76 -49.32
C ASN A 112 -5.76 -11.14 -48.80
N LYS A 113 -4.73 -11.49 -49.57
CA LYS A 113 -3.28 -11.26 -49.48
C LYS A 113 -2.88 -9.77 -49.56
N PRO A 114 -1.69 -9.38 -49.03
CA PRO A 114 -1.21 -7.99 -49.07
C PRO A 114 -0.70 -7.59 -50.45
N ALA A 115 -0.98 -6.34 -50.85
CA ALA A 115 -0.35 -5.67 -51.97
C ALA A 115 0.52 -4.52 -51.44
N GLU A 116 1.82 -4.62 -51.73
CA GLU A 116 2.76 -3.50 -51.72
C GLU A 116 2.25 -2.39 -52.63
N ASN A 117 2.36 -1.12 -52.19
CA ASN A 117 2.61 -0.05 -53.14
C ASN A 117 3.52 1.02 -52.52
N LYS A 118 4.59 1.32 -53.27
CA LYS A 118 5.60 2.33 -52.99
C LYS A 118 5.18 3.70 -53.54
N THR A 119 5.83 4.73 -52.97
CA THR A 119 6.26 6.01 -53.59
C THR A 119 5.20 7.04 -54.00
N ASN A 120 5.23 8.21 -53.34
CA ASN A 120 5.81 9.50 -53.80
C ASN A 120 5.10 10.65 -53.05
N ASP A 121 5.81 11.48 -52.29
CA ASP A 121 6.65 12.62 -52.67
C ASP A 121 5.85 13.95 -52.73
N ASN A 122 6.37 14.92 -51.99
CA ASN A 122 6.16 16.37 -52.02
C ASN A 122 4.74 16.95 -52.12
N THR A 123 4.31 17.65 -51.06
CA THR A 123 3.68 18.98 -51.23
C THR A 123 4.06 19.90 -50.08
N LYS A 124 4.92 20.86 -50.43
CA LYS A 124 5.17 22.13 -49.74
C LYS A 124 3.89 22.96 -49.77
N ASN A 125 3.40 23.47 -48.64
CA ASN A 125 2.50 24.61 -48.63
C ASN A 125 2.82 25.57 -47.47
N GLU A 126 3.35 26.73 -47.83
CA GLU A 126 3.56 27.91 -47.00
C GLU A 126 2.31 28.80 -47.08
N ASN A 127 1.87 29.32 -45.93
CA ASN A 127 1.22 30.62 -45.67
C ASN A 127 0.16 30.47 -44.56
N ASN A 128 0.38 30.93 -43.33
CA ASN A 128 0.54 32.32 -42.85
C ASN A 128 -0.79 33.11 -42.84
N SER A 129 -1.40 33.23 -41.66
CA SER A 129 -2.20 34.37 -41.18
C SER A 129 -2.55 34.11 -39.70
N SER A 130 -1.84 34.70 -38.74
CA SER A 130 -2.17 35.99 -38.12
C SER A 130 -3.60 36.05 -37.57
N ASN A 131 -3.73 35.83 -36.26
CA ASN A 131 -4.64 36.56 -35.37
C ASN A 131 -4.04 36.60 -33.97
N ASN A 132 -3.43 37.74 -33.65
CA ASN A 132 -3.14 38.23 -32.31
C ASN A 132 -4.46 38.70 -31.69
N GLU A 133 -4.80 38.22 -30.49
CA GLU A 133 -5.54 38.95 -29.43
C GLU A 133 -5.79 37.97 -28.27
N ASP A 134 -4.86 37.94 -27.30
CA ASP A 134 -5.05 37.70 -25.85
C ASP A 134 -3.73 37.24 -25.22
N SER A 135 -2.78 38.18 -25.16
CA SER A 135 -1.49 37.99 -24.49
C SER A 135 -1.46 38.86 -23.24
N MET A 136 -2.02 38.35 -22.14
CA MET A 136 -1.82 38.94 -20.79
C MET A 136 -1.98 37.96 -19.60
N SER A 137 -2.01 36.64 -19.80
CA SER A 137 -2.12 35.68 -18.67
C SER A 137 -0.80 35.05 -18.19
N ASP A 138 0.31 35.18 -18.94
CA ASP A 138 1.53 34.36 -18.68
C ASP A 138 2.68 35.05 -17.92
N ALA A 139 2.50 36.28 -17.43
CA ALA A 139 3.58 36.99 -16.72
C ALA A 139 3.63 36.72 -15.20
N ARG A 140 2.90 35.69 -14.70
CA ARG A 140 2.96 35.25 -13.30
C ARG A 140 3.85 34.02 -13.07
N GLN A 141 4.66 33.65 -14.05
CA GLN A 141 5.70 32.64 -13.88
C GLN A 141 6.95 33.28 -13.23
N GLU A 142 7.36 32.71 -12.10
CA GLU A 142 8.76 32.67 -11.63
C GLU A 142 9.33 33.81 -10.76
N GLN A 143 8.51 34.48 -9.96
CA GLN A 143 8.99 34.94 -8.65
C GLN A 143 8.48 34.00 -7.56
N ARG A 144 8.83 32.72 -7.67
CA ARG A 144 8.88 31.86 -6.49
C ARG A 144 10.04 32.37 -5.66
N CYS A 145 9.72 33.11 -4.59
CA CYS A 145 10.66 33.41 -3.54
C CYS A 145 11.46 32.14 -3.25
N ASP A 146 12.79 32.21 -3.21
CA ASP A 146 13.64 31.12 -2.74
C ASP A 146 13.26 30.82 -1.27
N ILE A 147 12.19 30.06 -1.08
CA ILE A 147 11.87 29.44 0.19
C ILE A 147 13.06 28.53 0.44
N MET A 148 13.85 28.87 1.46
CA MET A 148 14.88 27.97 1.97
C MET A 148 14.18 26.73 2.52
N VAL A 149 13.95 25.76 1.66
CA VAL A 149 13.50 24.44 2.09
C VAL A 149 14.67 23.80 2.81
N PHE A 150 14.49 23.53 4.10
CA PHE A 150 15.47 22.81 4.91
C PHE A 150 15.52 21.35 4.47
N ALA A 151 16.62 20.64 4.78
CA ALA A 151 16.67 19.20 4.55
C ALA A 151 15.64 18.47 5.43
N PRO A 152 15.08 17.32 4.99
CA PRO A 152 14.24 16.48 5.83
C PRO A 152 14.97 16.11 7.14
N THR A 153 14.27 16.22 8.26
CA THR A 153 14.74 15.72 9.55
C THR A 153 14.71 14.19 9.57
N PRO A 154 15.43 13.51 10.49
CA PRO A 154 15.36 12.05 10.61
C PRO A 154 13.93 11.52 10.79
N LYS A 155 13.07 12.27 11.50
CA LYS A 155 11.66 11.90 11.67
C LYS A 155 10.89 11.98 10.34
N GLU A 156 11.14 13.00 9.53
CA GLU A 156 10.53 13.14 8.21
C GLU A 156 11.06 12.08 7.23
N CYS A 157 12.35 11.74 7.26
CA CYS A 157 12.89 10.62 6.51
C CYS A 157 12.14 9.32 6.82
N LYS A 158 11.81 9.08 8.09
CA LYS A 158 11.01 7.90 8.46
C LYS A 158 9.63 7.93 7.81
N VAL A 159 8.95 9.07 7.87
CA VAL A 159 7.63 9.23 7.26
C VAL A 159 7.71 9.01 5.74
N ILE A 160 8.75 9.51 5.07
CA ILE A 160 8.97 9.28 3.64
C ILE A 160 9.10 7.78 3.33
N VAL A 161 9.94 7.06 4.09
CA VAL A 161 10.15 5.61 3.90
C VAL A 161 8.89 4.82 4.22
N ASP A 162 8.21 5.13 5.33
CA ASP A 162 6.96 4.49 5.74
C ASP A 162 5.87 4.72 4.67
N ASN A 163 5.79 5.93 4.08
CA ASN A 163 4.86 6.25 3.01
C ASN A 163 5.15 5.42 1.74
N LEU A 164 6.42 5.28 1.34
CA LEU A 164 6.78 4.44 0.19
C LEU A 164 6.42 2.98 0.43
N GLN A 165 6.67 2.47 1.64
CA GLN A 165 6.30 1.11 2.03
C GLN A 165 4.77 0.92 2.02
N MET A 166 4.01 1.91 2.50
CA MET A 166 2.54 1.87 2.49
C MET A 166 1.97 1.92 1.05
N LEU A 167 2.56 2.72 0.14
CA LEU A 167 2.20 2.71 -1.28
C LEU A 167 2.39 1.32 -1.90
N ASP A 168 3.51 0.67 -1.61
CA ASP A 168 3.80 -0.69 -2.06
C ASP A 168 2.82 -1.71 -1.46
N TYR A 169 2.50 -1.57 -0.16
CA TYR A 169 1.51 -2.42 0.51
C TYR A 169 0.10 -2.27 -0.04
N LEU A 170 -0.33 -1.06 -0.40
CA LEU A 170 -1.61 -0.84 -1.09
C LEU A 170 -1.62 -1.46 -2.49
N MET A 171 -0.52 -1.39 -3.21
CA MET A 171 -0.39 -1.99 -4.55
C MET A 171 -0.42 -3.53 -4.50
N CYS A 172 0.25 -4.14 -3.51
CA CYS A 172 0.30 -5.59 -3.36
C CYS A 172 -0.80 -6.18 -2.47
N MET A 173 -1.67 -5.32 -1.92
CA MET A 173 -2.75 -5.68 -0.99
C MET A 173 -2.25 -6.48 0.20
N SER A 174 -1.18 -5.98 0.81
CA SER A 174 -0.61 -6.62 1.98
C SER A 174 -1.64 -6.74 3.11
N PRO A 175 -1.75 -7.90 3.77
CA PRO A 175 -2.62 -8.06 4.94
C PRO A 175 -2.20 -7.17 6.11
N ALA A 176 -1.01 -6.54 6.05
CA ALA A 176 -0.59 -5.52 7.00
C ALA A 176 -1.39 -4.21 6.88
N VAL A 177 -2.07 -3.97 5.76
CA VAL A 177 -2.81 -2.73 5.49
C VAL A 177 -4.30 -2.99 5.32
N VAL A 178 -4.67 -4.12 4.70
CA VAL A 178 -6.05 -4.44 4.38
C VAL A 178 -6.36 -5.90 4.70
N THR A 179 -7.40 -6.12 5.49
CA THR A 179 -8.04 -7.42 5.67
C THR A 179 -9.41 -7.39 5.00
N TYR A 180 -9.85 -8.53 4.49
CA TYR A 180 -11.10 -8.62 3.72
C TYR A 180 -11.83 -9.93 4.00
N ASP A 181 -13.15 -9.94 3.78
CA ASP A 181 -13.99 -11.13 3.91
C ASP A 181 -14.19 -11.80 2.54
N GLU A 182 -13.62 -12.99 2.36
CA GLU A 182 -13.77 -13.79 1.16
C GLU A 182 -15.22 -14.26 0.91
N ASN A 183 -16.10 -14.18 1.91
CA ASN A 183 -17.52 -14.50 1.77
C ASN A 183 -18.35 -13.32 1.23
N GLU A 184 -17.84 -12.09 1.31
CA GLU A 184 -18.47 -10.88 0.78
C GLU A 184 -17.77 -10.45 -0.50
N ALA A 185 -18.03 -11.20 -1.58
CA ALA A 185 -17.41 -11.01 -2.88
C ALA A 185 -18.29 -10.22 -3.86
N PHE A 186 -17.65 -9.36 -4.65
CA PHE A 186 -18.23 -8.69 -5.80
C PHE A 186 -17.47 -9.09 -7.08
N CYS A 187 -18.17 -9.66 -8.05
CA CYS A 187 -17.60 -10.09 -9.33
C CYS A 187 -18.25 -9.29 -10.47
N PRO A 188 -17.63 -8.20 -10.96
CA PRO A 188 -18.18 -7.45 -12.08
C PRO A 188 -18.16 -8.25 -13.41
N ASP A 189 -17.25 -9.23 -13.50
CA ASP A 189 -17.08 -10.13 -14.65
C ASP A 189 -16.55 -11.51 -14.21
N GLU A 190 -16.16 -12.35 -15.17
CA GLU A 190 -15.71 -13.74 -14.93
C GLU A 190 -14.23 -13.87 -14.48
N TYR A 191 -13.45 -12.80 -14.55
CA TYR A 191 -12.01 -12.77 -14.26
C TYR A 191 -11.64 -11.88 -13.07
N THR A 192 -12.58 -11.06 -12.62
CA THR A 192 -12.36 -10.03 -11.60
C THR A 192 -13.20 -10.33 -10.38
N THR A 193 -12.55 -10.48 -9.22
CA THR A 193 -13.22 -10.68 -7.93
C THR A 193 -12.67 -9.69 -6.92
N TYR A 194 -13.57 -8.88 -6.37
CA TYR A 194 -13.29 -8.01 -5.25
C TYR A 194 -13.86 -8.60 -3.96
N TYR A 195 -13.18 -8.40 -2.83
CA TYR A 195 -13.67 -8.77 -1.51
C TYR A 195 -13.84 -7.53 -0.65
N LYS A 196 -14.89 -7.53 0.17
CA LYS A 196 -15.16 -6.41 1.07
C LYS A 196 -14.07 -6.29 2.11
N VAL A 197 -13.54 -5.08 2.27
CA VAL A 197 -12.58 -4.74 3.31
C VAL A 197 -13.30 -4.75 4.66
N THR A 198 -12.75 -5.48 5.64
CA THR A 198 -13.35 -5.64 6.98
C THR A 198 -12.57 -4.93 8.08
N ASP A 199 -11.26 -4.75 7.89
CA ASP A 199 -10.38 -4.01 8.78
C ASP A 199 -9.18 -3.49 7.98
N GLY A 200 -8.73 -2.28 8.25
CA GLY A 200 -7.64 -1.64 7.54
C GLY A 200 -7.46 -0.17 7.88
N GLU A 201 -6.38 0.42 7.38
CA GLU A 201 -6.03 1.85 7.59
C GLU A 201 -7.03 2.79 6.89
N PHE A 202 -7.72 2.31 5.85
CA PHE A 202 -8.62 3.08 5.00
C PHE A 202 -10.01 2.45 4.95
N SER A 203 -11.03 3.30 4.99
CA SER A 203 -12.44 2.92 4.91
C SER A 203 -13.13 3.36 3.60
N SER A 204 -12.44 4.19 2.80
CA SER A 204 -12.97 4.75 1.55
C SER A 204 -11.87 5.02 0.51
N ILE A 205 -12.26 5.13 -0.76
CA ILE A 205 -11.43 5.56 -1.88
C ILE A 205 -10.94 6.98 -1.67
N ASP A 206 -11.74 7.86 -1.07
CA ASP A 206 -11.36 9.24 -0.80
C ASP A 206 -10.23 9.34 0.23
N GLU A 207 -10.24 8.48 1.27
CA GLU A 207 -9.14 8.39 2.23
C GLU A 207 -7.86 7.85 1.59
N ILE A 208 -7.97 6.82 0.74
CA ILE A 208 -6.82 6.30 -0.03
C ILE A 208 -6.26 7.41 -0.91
N ARG A 209 -7.10 8.09 -1.70
CA ARG A 209 -6.67 9.21 -2.56
C ARG A 209 -5.96 10.30 -1.78
N SER A 210 -6.51 10.69 -0.62
CA SER A 210 -5.93 11.69 0.27
C SER A 210 -4.59 11.26 0.85
N PHE A 211 -4.38 9.96 1.07
CA PHE A 211 -3.08 9.42 1.44
C PHE A 211 -2.09 9.49 0.26
N LEU A 212 -2.47 9.00 -0.92
CA LEU A 212 -1.60 9.00 -2.10
C LEU A 212 -1.05 10.41 -2.37
N GLN A 213 -1.94 11.41 -2.40
CA GLN A 213 -1.59 12.82 -2.66
C GLN A 213 -0.67 13.46 -1.60
N ARG A 214 -0.70 12.97 -0.35
CA ARG A 214 0.19 13.43 0.73
C ARG A 214 1.51 12.64 0.80
N ALA A 215 1.55 11.48 0.16
CA ALA A 215 2.70 10.58 0.19
C ALA A 215 3.66 10.84 -0.99
N ALA A 216 3.10 11.12 -2.17
CA ALA A 216 3.87 11.21 -3.40
C ALA A 216 3.30 12.23 -4.39
N THR A 217 4.16 12.61 -5.34
CA THR A 217 3.76 13.47 -6.47
C THR A 217 2.81 12.73 -7.41
N SER A 218 1.93 13.48 -8.09
CA SER A 218 0.98 12.90 -9.05
C SER A 218 1.65 12.11 -10.16
N ASP A 219 2.77 12.59 -10.69
CA ASP A 219 3.53 11.90 -11.74
C ASP A 219 4.07 10.57 -11.23
N PHE A 220 4.66 10.55 -10.03
CA PHE A 220 5.16 9.31 -9.43
C PHE A 220 4.05 8.28 -9.19
N ILE A 221 2.88 8.74 -8.71
CA ILE A 221 1.70 7.89 -8.51
C ILE A 221 1.20 7.36 -9.85
N ALA A 222 1.08 8.20 -10.87
CA ALA A 222 0.60 7.78 -12.19
C ALA A 222 1.52 6.73 -12.84
N ASP A 223 2.84 6.88 -12.68
CA ASP A 223 3.82 5.99 -13.29
C ASP A 223 3.98 4.65 -12.54
N ASN A 224 3.87 4.66 -11.21
CA ASN A 224 4.21 3.50 -10.39
C ASN A 224 3.02 2.87 -9.67
N TYR A 225 1.96 3.64 -9.43
CA TYR A 225 0.87 3.30 -8.52
C TYR A 225 -0.53 3.59 -9.08
N ASN A 226 -0.67 3.76 -10.40
CA ASN A 226 -1.96 4.08 -11.02
C ASN A 226 -3.04 3.05 -10.65
N GLY A 227 -2.70 1.76 -10.65
CA GLY A 227 -3.62 0.66 -10.37
C GLY A 227 -4.18 0.62 -8.94
N ILE A 228 -3.82 1.52 -8.02
CA ILE A 228 -4.42 1.51 -6.67
C ILE A 228 -5.90 1.92 -6.75
N ILE A 229 -6.18 3.15 -7.21
CA ILE A 229 -7.55 3.70 -7.28
C ILE A 229 -7.94 4.22 -8.66
N ASP A 230 -7.00 4.29 -9.61
CA ASP A 230 -7.22 4.81 -10.95
C ASP A 230 -6.88 3.76 -12.03
N GLY A 231 -7.38 3.96 -13.25
CA GLY A 231 -7.15 3.03 -14.37
C GLY A 231 -8.21 1.94 -14.54
N GLU A 232 -8.02 1.06 -15.53
CA GLU A 232 -9.04 0.08 -15.94
C GLU A 232 -9.18 -1.10 -14.98
N ASN A 233 -8.16 -1.38 -14.16
CA ASN A 233 -8.13 -2.50 -13.21
C ASN A 233 -7.64 -2.00 -11.84
N THR A 234 -8.46 -1.18 -11.18
CA THR A 234 -8.10 -0.62 -9.87
C THR A 234 -8.13 -1.71 -8.80
N ASN A 235 -7.20 -1.63 -7.85
CA ASN A 235 -7.15 -2.53 -6.71
C ASN A 235 -8.31 -2.27 -5.76
N PHE A 236 -8.78 -1.03 -5.65
CA PHE A 236 -9.86 -0.65 -4.74
C PHE A 236 -11.05 -0.08 -5.50
N ILE A 237 -12.25 -0.48 -5.08
CA ILE A 237 -13.52 0.09 -5.54
C ILE A 237 -14.46 0.33 -4.35
N GLU A 238 -15.46 1.18 -4.54
CA GLU A 238 -16.53 1.41 -3.58
C GLU A 238 -17.87 0.91 -4.13
N ILE A 239 -18.61 0.18 -3.30
CA ILE A 239 -19.94 -0.34 -3.64
C ILE A 239 -20.85 -0.10 -2.45
N ASP A 240 -21.91 0.68 -2.67
CA ASP A 240 -22.90 1.03 -1.64
C ASP A 240 -22.29 1.62 -0.34
N GLY A 241 -21.15 2.32 -0.48
CA GLY A 241 -20.43 2.95 0.63
C GLY A 241 -19.44 2.04 1.37
N ASP A 242 -19.33 0.77 0.96
CA ASP A 242 -18.34 -0.16 1.47
C ASP A 242 -17.12 -0.21 0.53
N LEU A 243 -15.92 -0.29 1.10
CA LEU A 243 -14.67 -0.45 0.36
C LEU A 243 -14.44 -1.94 0.03
N TYR A 244 -14.05 -2.20 -1.21
CA TYR A 244 -13.71 -3.54 -1.70
C TYR A 244 -12.31 -3.53 -2.32
N VAL A 245 -11.62 -4.66 -2.24
CA VAL A 245 -10.26 -4.84 -2.78
C VAL A 245 -10.19 -6.03 -3.75
N LEU A 246 -9.51 -5.85 -4.88
CA LEU A 246 -9.37 -6.81 -5.99
C LEU A 246 -8.46 -7.97 -5.60
N TYR A 247 -8.94 -9.19 -5.40
CA TYR A 247 -8.04 -10.28 -5.00
C TYR A 247 -7.01 -10.64 -6.09
N ARG A 248 -5.78 -10.17 -5.91
CA ARG A 248 -4.65 -10.48 -6.77
C ARG A 248 -3.34 -10.44 -5.98
N PRO A 249 -2.81 -11.58 -5.53
CA PRO A 249 -1.53 -11.59 -4.84
C PRO A 249 -0.42 -11.16 -5.79
N ILE A 250 0.12 -9.96 -5.56
CA ILE A 250 1.30 -9.41 -6.22
C ILE A 250 2.39 -9.34 -5.14
N GLY A 251 3.65 -9.62 -5.49
CA GLY A 251 4.74 -9.43 -4.54
C GLY A 251 4.98 -7.94 -4.28
N GLY A 252 5.32 -7.58 -3.04
CA GLY A 252 5.81 -6.23 -2.73
C GLY A 252 7.15 -5.96 -3.44
N ARG A 253 7.37 -4.70 -3.81
CA ARG A 253 8.64 -4.24 -4.39
C ARG A 253 9.69 -3.97 -3.33
N TYR A 254 9.30 -3.49 -2.14
CA TYR A 254 10.22 -2.97 -1.14
C TYR A 254 10.04 -3.61 0.24
N SER A 255 11.14 -3.70 0.99
CA SER A 255 11.20 -4.15 2.38
C SER A 255 12.35 -3.44 3.09
N PHE A 256 12.08 -2.28 3.70
CA PHE A 256 13.13 -1.42 4.23
C PHE A 256 13.62 -1.78 5.64
N VAL A 257 14.89 -1.47 5.92
CA VAL A 257 15.43 -1.33 7.28
C VAL A 257 15.24 0.12 7.70
N THR A 258 14.18 0.42 8.46
CA THR A 258 13.77 1.81 8.72
C THR A 258 14.71 2.62 9.63
N ASP A 259 15.74 2.00 10.21
CA ASP A 259 16.62 2.64 11.18
C ASP A 259 17.90 3.24 10.57
N ASP A 260 18.13 3.06 9.26
CA ASP A 260 19.37 3.49 8.58
C ASP A 260 19.19 4.59 7.54
N MET A 261 18.00 5.18 7.48
CA MET A 261 17.68 6.25 6.55
C MET A 261 18.48 7.54 6.80
N GLN A 262 18.93 8.18 5.72
CA GLN A 262 19.76 9.39 5.80
C GLN A 262 19.53 10.32 4.60
N VAL A 263 19.70 11.63 4.82
CA VAL A 263 19.72 12.60 3.70
C VAL A 263 21.11 12.56 3.05
N ALA A 264 21.18 12.12 1.80
CA ALA A 264 22.45 11.96 1.09
C ALA A 264 22.90 13.27 0.41
N GLU A 265 22.01 13.92 -0.35
CA GLU A 265 22.34 15.14 -1.08
C GLU A 265 21.11 16.01 -1.36
N LYS A 266 21.36 17.28 -1.69
CA LYS A 266 20.36 18.20 -2.21
C LYS A 266 20.27 18.03 -3.73
N THR A 267 19.07 17.89 -4.27
CA THR A 267 18.81 17.83 -5.72
C THR A 267 18.38 19.20 -6.25
N ALA A 268 18.11 19.30 -7.55
CA ALA A 268 17.59 20.53 -8.16
C ALA A 268 16.20 20.92 -7.61
N HIS A 269 15.42 19.92 -7.18
CA HIS A 269 14.01 20.09 -6.80
C HIS A 269 13.71 19.74 -5.34
N GLY A 270 14.66 19.15 -4.63
CA GLY A 270 14.51 18.84 -3.21
C GLY A 270 15.72 18.11 -2.67
N TYR A 271 15.51 16.89 -2.17
CA TYR A 271 16.54 16.11 -1.49
C TYR A 271 16.51 14.64 -1.89
N LEU A 272 17.65 13.97 -1.79
CA LEU A 272 17.77 12.53 -1.90
C LEU A 272 17.88 11.93 -0.50
N VAL A 273 16.92 11.07 -0.13
CA VAL A 273 16.96 10.24 1.08
C VAL A 273 17.40 8.85 0.68
N THR A 274 18.40 8.27 1.35
CA THR A 274 18.81 6.88 1.12
C THR A 274 18.38 5.98 2.26
N VAL A 275 18.06 4.73 1.95
CA VAL A 275 17.62 3.69 2.91
C VAL A 275 18.04 2.31 2.38
N THR A 276 18.33 1.35 3.26
CA THR A 276 18.59 -0.03 2.83
C THR A 276 17.27 -0.78 2.60
N ASP A 277 17.11 -1.31 1.40
CA ASP A 277 16.11 -2.31 1.05
C ASP A 277 16.68 -3.72 1.26
N THR A 278 15.90 -4.58 1.90
CA THR A 278 16.24 -5.97 2.23
C THR A 278 15.42 -7.00 1.45
N SER A 279 14.73 -6.54 0.41
CA SER A 279 13.88 -7.37 -0.42
C SER A 279 14.64 -8.56 -1.00
N TYR A 280 13.96 -9.70 -1.09
CA TYR A 280 14.48 -10.94 -1.68
C TYR A 280 15.76 -11.48 -1.02
N GLY A 281 16.07 -11.08 0.22
CA GLY A 281 17.22 -11.57 0.99
C GLY A 281 18.56 -10.94 0.60
N GLY A 282 18.55 -9.93 -0.27
CA GLY A 282 19.70 -9.07 -0.54
C GLY A 282 19.65 -7.80 0.30
N ASN A 283 20.76 -7.06 0.36
CA ASN A 283 20.77 -5.68 0.87
C ASN A 283 21.12 -4.76 -0.30
N GLN A 284 20.24 -3.81 -0.61
CA GLN A 284 20.43 -2.83 -1.66
C GLN A 284 20.21 -1.42 -1.10
N LEU A 285 21.07 -0.48 -1.49
CA LEU A 285 20.86 0.92 -1.13
C LEU A 285 19.91 1.56 -2.14
N ILE A 286 18.79 2.09 -1.66
CA ILE A 286 17.79 2.78 -2.47
C ILE A 286 17.86 4.27 -2.19
N GLY A 287 17.80 5.08 -3.25
CA GLY A 287 17.64 6.53 -3.19
C GLY A 287 16.21 6.94 -3.51
N ILE A 288 15.59 7.67 -2.60
CA ILE A 288 14.24 8.23 -2.69
C ILE A 288 14.38 9.74 -2.87
N GLU A 289 14.06 10.24 -4.05
CA GLU A 289 14.02 11.68 -4.29
C GLU A 289 12.70 12.24 -3.77
N VAL A 290 12.81 13.32 -3.01
CA VAL A 290 11.66 14.00 -2.40
C VAL A 290 11.65 15.48 -2.72
N ILE A 291 10.45 16.02 -2.87
CA ILE A 291 10.19 17.45 -3.00
C ILE A 291 9.30 17.91 -1.85
N TYR A 292 9.50 19.14 -1.37
CA TYR A 292 8.64 19.69 -0.34
C TYR A 292 7.39 20.30 -0.98
N ASP A 293 6.23 19.94 -0.47
CA ASP A 293 4.96 20.50 -0.87
C ASP A 293 4.45 21.46 0.20
N ASP A 294 4.31 22.73 -0.19
CA ASP A 294 3.89 23.81 0.71
C ASP A 294 2.39 23.71 1.07
N ASP A 295 1.57 23.14 0.20
CA ASP A 295 0.12 23.05 0.41
C ASP A 295 -0.22 22.02 1.50
N TYR A 296 0.53 20.92 1.54
CA TYR A 296 0.42 19.87 2.55
C TYR A 296 1.46 19.97 3.68
N ALA A 297 2.40 20.92 3.58
CA ALA A 297 3.52 21.08 4.51
C ALA A 297 4.29 19.78 4.78
N THR A 298 4.52 18.98 3.73
CA THR A 298 5.10 17.64 3.82
C THR A 298 6.06 17.35 2.67
N TRP A 299 6.89 16.32 2.84
CA TRP A 299 7.75 15.80 1.78
C TRP A 299 7.00 14.77 0.94
N LEU A 300 6.97 14.98 -0.38
CA LEU A 300 6.39 14.07 -1.36
C LEU A 300 7.48 13.31 -2.10
N ILE A 301 7.28 12.01 -2.27
CA ILE A 301 8.13 11.16 -3.12
C ILE A 301 7.93 11.53 -4.59
N SER A 302 9.03 11.87 -5.27
CA SER A 302 9.02 12.20 -6.71
C SER A 302 9.67 11.11 -7.56
N SER A 303 10.66 10.38 -7.04
CA SER A 303 11.25 9.24 -7.73
C SER A 303 11.96 8.28 -6.78
N VAL A 304 12.21 7.06 -7.24
CA VAL A 304 13.00 6.04 -6.53
C VAL A 304 14.01 5.44 -7.49
N ARG A 305 15.26 5.27 -7.05
CA ARG A 305 16.35 4.67 -7.85
C ARG A 305 17.25 3.78 -7.00
N GLU A 306 17.83 2.78 -7.64
CA GLU A 306 18.91 1.98 -7.06
C GLU A 306 20.20 2.81 -7.04
N MET A 307 20.98 2.68 -5.96
CA MET A 307 22.27 3.36 -5.82
C MET A 307 23.40 2.34 -6.08
N GLU A 308 24.35 2.71 -6.96
CA GLU A 308 25.53 1.90 -7.29
C GLU A 308 26.64 1.97 -6.23
#